data_AF-A0A4C1YL51-F1
#
_entry.id   AF-A0A4C1YL51-F1
#
_cell.length_a   1.000
_cell.length_b   1.000
_cell.length_c   1.000
_cell.angle_alpha   90.00
_cell.angle_beta   90.00
_cell.angle_gamma   90.00
#
_symmetry.space_group_name_H-M   'P 1'
#
loop_
_entity.id
_entity.type
_entity.pdbx_description
1 polymer ?
#
loop_
_entity_poly.entity_id
_entity_poly.type
_entity_poly.pdbx_seq_one_letter_code
_entity_poly.pdbx_strand_id
1 'polypeptide(L)'
;MYEIPNAAKISKPFQTQTSTSDDGYPKYRRRSPDQGGQSATVRNYDIDNRWIVPYNPLLLKMFDAHINVELCSSIKSIQYVTKYINKGSDQATFSIQSPNEVETYQSGRYICSSEAVWRILSFEVHDRAPTIVHLAVHLENGQRVYFTENNIQEVVNNPRDTMLTAFFKLCAQDDFAKTLTYDRVPSYYTWNQSSKTFQRRKQGTAVDGFPE
;
A
#
# COMPACT_ATOMS: atom_id res chain seq x y z
N MET A 1 11.34 -6.23 -25.78
CA MET A 1 11.59 -7.69 -25.67
C MET A 1 12.51 -7.84 -24.47
N TYR A 2 11.96 -8.05 -23.28
CA TYR A 2 12.78 -8.24 -22.08
C TYR A 2 13.21 -9.71 -22.06
N GLU A 3 14.50 -9.96 -22.20
CA GLU A 3 15.10 -11.27 -22.00
C GLU A 3 14.74 -11.76 -20.60
N ILE A 4 14.01 -12.88 -20.54
CA ILE A 4 13.76 -13.61 -19.31
C ILE A 4 15.12 -14.16 -18.89
N PRO A 5 15.69 -13.75 -17.74
CA PRO A 5 16.93 -14.34 -17.27
C PRO A 5 16.68 -15.84 -17.07
N ASN A 6 17.57 -16.66 -17.65
CA ASN A 6 17.61 -18.11 -17.51
C ASN A 6 17.14 -18.56 -16.12
N ALA A 7 16.23 -19.54 -16.08
CA ALA A 7 15.68 -20.17 -14.89
C ALA A 7 16.76 -20.96 -14.09
N ALA A 8 17.74 -20.24 -13.53
CA ALA A 8 18.82 -20.80 -12.74
C ALA A 8 18.54 -20.63 -11.23
N LYS A 9 18.37 -21.77 -10.55
CA LYS A 9 18.23 -22.02 -9.09
C LYS A 9 16.86 -21.74 -8.44
N ILE A 10 15.94 -22.70 -8.56
CA ILE A 10 14.68 -22.74 -7.78
C ILE A 10 14.76 -23.73 -6.58
N SER A 11 15.91 -24.36 -6.30
CA SER A 11 16.09 -25.17 -5.09
C SER A 11 16.76 -24.37 -3.97
N LYS A 12 16.15 -24.38 -2.78
CA LYS A 12 16.70 -23.76 -1.57
C LYS A 12 17.50 -24.81 -0.76
N PRO A 13 18.56 -24.44 -0.02
CA PRO A 13 19.30 -25.40 0.78
C PRO A 13 18.43 -25.98 1.91
N PHE A 14 18.75 -27.19 2.35
CA PHE A 14 18.18 -27.74 3.58
C PHE A 14 18.57 -26.88 4.78
N GLN A 15 17.66 -26.83 5.76
CA GLN A 15 17.81 -26.04 6.98
C GLN A 15 17.16 -26.80 8.12
N THR A 16 17.92 -27.04 9.19
CA THR A 16 17.43 -27.77 10.36
C THR A 16 16.43 -26.95 11.18
N GLN A 17 16.55 -25.63 11.15
CA GLN A 17 15.68 -24.69 11.89
C GLN A 17 15.40 -23.42 11.07
N THR A 18 14.35 -22.70 11.42
CA THR A 18 14.06 -21.40 10.81
C THR A 18 14.95 -20.34 11.48
N SER A 19 15.64 -19.54 10.69
CA SER A 19 16.51 -18.47 11.20
C SER A 19 16.36 -17.17 10.41
N THR A 20 16.60 -16.04 11.07
CA THR A 20 16.73 -14.74 10.40
C THR A 20 18.12 -14.63 9.77
N SER A 21 18.20 -14.11 8.55
CA SER A 21 19.45 -13.97 7.80
C SER A 21 19.83 -12.49 7.63
N ASP A 22 21.12 -12.21 7.46
CA ASP A 22 21.68 -10.84 7.34
C ASP A 22 21.17 -10.10 6.08
N ASP A 23 20.75 -10.85 5.06
CA ASP A 23 20.12 -10.31 3.85
C ASP A 23 18.68 -9.85 4.08
N GLY A 24 18.13 -10.05 5.28
CA GLY A 24 16.81 -9.61 5.71
C GLY A 24 15.67 -10.59 5.41
N TYR A 25 15.93 -11.69 4.72
CA TYR A 25 14.89 -12.69 4.44
C TYR A 25 14.99 -13.86 5.42
N PRO A 26 13.86 -14.39 5.92
CA PRO A 26 13.90 -15.59 6.77
C PRO A 26 14.36 -16.82 5.97
N LYS A 27 15.28 -17.58 6.56
CA LYS A 27 15.67 -18.92 6.08
C LYS A 27 14.78 -19.94 6.78
N TYR A 28 13.77 -20.44 6.09
CA TYR A 28 12.86 -21.43 6.65
C TYR A 28 13.49 -22.80 6.81
N ARG A 29 13.09 -23.50 7.88
CA ARG A 29 13.39 -24.92 8.09
C ARG A 29 12.95 -25.75 6.89
N ARG A 30 13.88 -26.52 6.32
CA ARG A 30 13.70 -27.44 5.19
C ARG A 30 14.42 -28.73 5.52
N ARG A 31 13.69 -29.74 5.98
CA ARG A 31 14.25 -31.03 6.37
C ARG A 31 14.52 -31.88 5.14
N SER A 32 15.67 -32.52 5.09
CA SER A 32 16.00 -33.55 4.12
C SER A 32 15.22 -34.85 4.41
N PRO A 33 15.07 -35.76 3.43
CA PRO A 33 14.36 -37.02 3.64
C PRO A 33 14.88 -37.84 4.83
N ASP A 34 16.19 -37.87 5.07
CA ASP A 34 16.83 -38.54 6.21
C ASP A 34 16.48 -37.90 7.57
N GLN A 35 16.09 -36.62 7.59
CA GLN A 35 15.65 -35.90 8.79
C GLN A 35 14.12 -35.83 8.88
N GLY A 36 13.38 -36.72 8.21
CA GLY A 36 11.91 -36.74 8.18
C GLY A 36 11.29 -35.67 7.28
N GLY A 37 12.02 -35.25 6.25
CA GLY A 37 11.51 -34.47 5.12
C GLY A 37 10.68 -35.32 4.16
N GLN A 38 9.93 -34.65 3.27
CA GLN A 38 9.09 -35.32 2.28
C GLN A 38 9.74 -35.23 0.90
N SER A 39 9.46 -36.24 0.07
CA SER A 39 9.87 -36.30 -1.33
C SER A 39 8.75 -36.91 -2.17
N ALA A 40 8.63 -36.45 -3.41
CA ALA A 40 7.67 -36.95 -4.39
C ALA A 40 8.25 -36.87 -5.80
N THR A 41 7.93 -37.84 -6.64
CA THR A 41 8.29 -37.80 -8.07
C THR A 41 7.17 -37.11 -8.85
N VAL A 42 7.47 -36.00 -9.50
CA VAL A 42 6.52 -35.22 -10.31
C VAL A 42 7.08 -35.09 -11.72
N ARG A 43 6.35 -35.59 -12.71
CA ARG A 43 6.75 -35.53 -14.14
C ARG A 43 8.18 -36.06 -14.37
N ASN A 44 8.53 -37.18 -13.73
CA ASN A 44 9.86 -37.82 -13.76
C ASN A 44 10.99 -37.04 -13.08
N TYR A 45 10.67 -36.03 -12.27
CA TYR A 45 11.63 -35.32 -11.43
C TYR A 45 11.39 -35.65 -9.97
N ASP A 46 12.46 -36.00 -9.25
CA ASP A 46 12.40 -36.16 -7.80
C ASP A 46 12.46 -34.80 -7.12
N ILE A 47 11.34 -34.45 -6.49
CA ILE A 47 11.14 -33.20 -5.78
C ILE A 47 11.18 -33.49 -4.29
N ASP A 48 11.96 -32.71 -3.55
CA ASP A 48 11.97 -32.73 -2.09
C ASP A 48 11.63 -31.34 -1.51
N ASN A 49 11.69 -31.22 -0.19
CA ASN A 49 11.43 -29.98 0.54
C ASN A 49 12.26 -28.75 0.10
N ARG A 50 13.33 -28.90 -0.69
CA ARG A 50 14.12 -27.77 -1.23
C ARG A 50 13.36 -26.97 -2.28
N TRP A 51 12.39 -27.60 -2.93
CA TRP A 51 11.64 -27.05 -4.05
C TRP A 51 10.27 -26.51 -3.66
N ILE A 52 9.81 -26.81 -2.43
CA ILE A 52 8.48 -26.45 -1.95
C ILE A 52 8.52 -25.08 -1.27
N VAL A 53 7.59 -24.19 -1.61
CA VAL A 53 7.41 -22.93 -0.88
C VAL A 53 6.79 -23.26 0.49
N PRO A 54 7.33 -22.75 1.61
CA PRO A 54 6.78 -22.98 2.94
C PRO A 54 5.32 -22.55 2.99
N TYR A 55 4.50 -23.35 3.66
CA TYR A 55 3.07 -23.10 3.81
C TYR A 55 2.63 -23.45 5.22
N ASN A 56 1.47 -22.93 5.61
CA ASN A 56 0.82 -23.32 6.86
C ASN A 56 -0.22 -24.42 6.55
N PRO A 57 -0.10 -25.64 7.11
CA PRO A 57 -1.05 -26.73 6.85
C PRO A 57 -2.50 -26.41 7.25
N LEU A 58 -2.68 -25.59 8.29
CA LEU A 58 -4.01 -25.14 8.72
C LEU A 58 -4.61 -24.20 7.68
N LEU A 59 -3.86 -23.20 7.21
CA LEU A 59 -4.34 -22.29 6.16
C LEU A 59 -4.61 -23.02 4.85
N LEU A 60 -3.73 -23.97 4.48
CA LEU A 60 -3.91 -24.81 3.30
C LEU A 60 -5.22 -25.59 3.38
N LYS A 61 -5.48 -26.26 4.52
CA LYS A 61 -6.71 -27.04 4.70
C LYS A 61 -7.96 -26.17 4.80
N MET A 62 -7.84 -24.99 5.40
CA MET A 62 -8.97 -24.07 5.61
C MET A 62 -9.44 -23.41 4.30
N PHE A 63 -8.51 -23.11 3.39
CA PHE A 63 -8.80 -22.40 2.14
C PHE A 63 -8.65 -23.25 0.88
N ASP A 64 -8.30 -24.54 1.02
CA ASP A 64 -7.99 -25.46 -0.07
C ASP A 64 -7.01 -24.86 -1.11
N ALA A 65 -6.03 -24.10 -0.62
CA ALA A 65 -5.11 -23.32 -1.44
C ALA A 65 -3.71 -23.29 -0.83
N HIS A 66 -2.68 -23.32 -1.67
CA HIS A 66 -1.31 -23.14 -1.20
C HIS A 66 -1.08 -21.67 -0.82
N ILE A 67 -0.93 -21.41 0.47
CA ILE A 67 -0.71 -20.07 1.02
C ILE A 67 0.71 -19.98 1.56
N ASN A 68 1.51 -19.14 0.91
CA ASN A 68 2.83 -18.77 1.40
C ASN A 68 2.69 -17.88 2.63
N VAL A 69 3.38 -18.22 3.72
CA VAL A 69 3.40 -17.43 4.97
C VAL A 69 4.82 -16.95 5.20
N GLU A 70 4.98 -15.63 5.25
CA GLU A 70 6.29 -15.02 5.44
C GLU A 70 6.46 -14.28 6.77
N LEU A 71 7.55 -14.57 7.48
CA LEU A 71 7.98 -13.77 8.64
C LEU A 71 8.66 -12.49 8.13
N CYS A 72 8.00 -11.37 8.33
CA CYS A 72 8.49 -10.05 7.95
C CYS A 72 9.06 -9.31 9.17
N SER A 73 10.36 -9.47 9.42
CA SER A 73 11.03 -8.83 10.58
C SER A 73 12.17 -7.88 10.20
N SER A 74 12.57 -7.83 8.93
CA SER A 74 13.64 -6.94 8.47
C SER A 74 13.09 -5.72 7.75
N ILE A 75 13.87 -4.64 7.73
CA ILE A 75 13.56 -3.42 6.94
C ILE A 75 13.34 -3.77 5.46
N LYS A 76 14.13 -4.70 4.91
CA LYS A 76 14.00 -5.15 3.51
C LYS A 76 12.68 -5.88 3.26
N SER A 77 12.24 -6.74 4.18
CA SER A 77 10.95 -7.42 4.08
C SER A 77 9.79 -6.42 4.19
N ILE A 78 9.90 -5.42 5.08
CA ILE A 78 8.89 -4.37 5.22
C ILE A 78 8.82 -3.54 3.94
N GLN A 79 9.96 -3.12 3.40
CA GLN A 79 10.05 -2.42 2.11
C GLN A 79 9.44 -3.25 0.98
N TYR A 80 9.69 -4.56 0.96
CA TYR A 80 9.11 -5.47 -0.02
C TYR A 80 7.58 -5.49 0.10
N VAL A 81 7.01 -5.77 1.27
CA VAL A 81 5.54 -5.78 1.47
C VAL A 81 4.93 -4.42 1.12
N THR A 82 5.54 -3.34 1.58
CA THR A 82 5.11 -1.96 1.31
C THR A 82 5.15 -1.67 -0.19
N LYS A 83 6.15 -2.16 -0.90
CA LYS A 83 6.23 -2.05 -2.35
C LYS A 83 5.03 -2.73 -3.00
N TYR A 84 4.64 -3.95 -2.64
CA TYR A 84 3.49 -4.60 -3.29
C TYR A 84 2.14 -3.98 -2.95
N ILE A 85 1.99 -3.46 -1.72
CA ILE A 85 0.77 -2.75 -1.32
C ILE A 85 0.63 -1.42 -2.10
N ASN A 86 1.74 -0.71 -2.31
CA ASN A 86 1.73 0.61 -2.95
C ASN A 86 2.07 0.58 -4.45
N LYS A 87 2.52 -0.56 -4.97
CA LYS A 87 2.62 -0.84 -6.41
C LYS A 87 1.20 -1.01 -6.89
N GLY A 88 0.56 0.12 -7.18
CA GLY A 88 -0.81 0.18 -7.65
C GLY A 88 -1.04 -0.75 -8.84
N SER A 89 -2.32 -1.04 -9.10
CA SER A 89 -2.69 -2.01 -10.11
C SER A 89 -2.16 -1.66 -11.50
N ASP A 90 -1.89 -2.71 -12.29
CA ASP A 90 -1.39 -2.56 -13.66
C ASP A 90 -2.29 -1.61 -14.45
N GLN A 91 -1.67 -0.67 -15.16
CA GLN A 91 -2.37 0.31 -15.97
C GLN A 91 -2.10 0.02 -17.44
N ALA A 92 -3.16 0.09 -18.24
CA ALA A 92 -3.07 -0.03 -19.68
C ALA A 92 -3.78 1.16 -20.31
N THR A 93 -3.11 1.80 -21.26
CA THR A 93 -3.74 2.78 -22.14
C THR A 93 -4.06 2.09 -23.46
N PHE A 94 -5.32 2.13 -23.87
CA PHE A 94 -5.78 1.51 -25.10
C PHE A 94 -6.50 2.54 -25.98
N SER A 95 -6.36 2.38 -27.29
CA SER A 95 -7.02 3.25 -28.25
C SER A 95 -8.43 2.75 -28.56
N ILE A 96 -9.39 3.65 -28.57
CA ILE A 96 -10.75 3.41 -29.09
C ILE A 96 -10.85 4.17 -30.41
N GLN A 97 -11.45 3.55 -31.43
CA GLN A 97 -11.76 4.26 -32.67
C GLN A 97 -12.84 5.31 -32.37
N SER A 98 -12.42 6.51 -31.99
CA SER A 98 -13.25 7.70 -31.90
C SER A 98 -12.74 8.72 -32.93
N PRO A 99 -13.64 9.45 -33.63
CA PRO A 99 -13.25 10.58 -34.47
C PRO A 99 -12.66 11.77 -33.67
N ASN A 100 -12.75 11.75 -32.34
CA ASN A 100 -12.22 12.78 -31.46
C ASN A 100 -10.89 12.32 -30.81
N GLU A 101 -9.81 13.08 -31.02
CA GLU A 101 -8.45 12.80 -30.49
C GLU A 101 -8.45 12.63 -28.96
N VAL A 102 -9.25 13.43 -28.25
CA VAL A 102 -9.35 13.39 -26.78
C VAL A 102 -10.01 12.10 -26.27
N GLU A 103 -10.89 11.50 -27.07
CA GLU A 103 -11.57 10.23 -26.75
C GLU A 103 -10.84 9.02 -27.33
N THR A 104 -9.80 9.26 -28.14
CA THR A 104 -9.08 8.21 -28.86
C THR A 104 -8.32 7.31 -27.89
N TYR A 105 -7.94 7.80 -26.70
CA TYR A 105 -7.18 7.01 -25.72
C TYR A 105 -7.89 6.97 -24.38
N GLN A 106 -8.12 5.75 -23.88
CA GLN A 106 -8.58 5.54 -22.51
C GLN A 106 -7.50 4.85 -21.69
N SER A 107 -7.34 5.28 -20.44
CA SER A 107 -6.47 4.65 -19.47
C SER A 107 -7.30 3.87 -18.47
N GLY A 108 -7.09 2.55 -18.44
CA GLY A 108 -7.74 1.64 -17.51
C GLY A 108 -6.75 1.09 -16.48
N ARG A 109 -7.27 0.74 -15.31
CA ARG A 109 -6.53 -0.03 -14.30
C ARG A 109 -7.09 -1.43 -14.23
N TYR A 110 -6.24 -2.43 -14.25
CA TYR A 110 -6.63 -3.80 -13.95
C TYR A 110 -7.06 -3.89 -12.48
N ILE A 111 -8.20 -4.52 -12.21
CA ILE A 111 -8.66 -4.81 -10.85
C ILE A 111 -8.96 -6.31 -10.84
N CYS A 112 -8.40 -7.05 -9.90
CA CYS A 112 -8.67 -8.49 -9.82
C CYS A 112 -10.12 -8.74 -9.39
N SER A 113 -10.67 -9.92 -9.71
CA SER A 113 -12.07 -10.24 -9.44
C SER A 113 -12.43 -10.13 -7.94
N SER A 114 -11.52 -10.51 -7.05
CA SER A 114 -11.73 -10.38 -5.60
C SER A 114 -11.78 -8.93 -5.13
N GLU A 115 -10.85 -8.08 -5.58
CA GLU A 115 -10.86 -6.64 -5.27
C GLU A 115 -12.11 -5.96 -5.84
N ALA A 116 -12.54 -6.34 -7.04
CA ALA A 116 -13.75 -5.80 -7.67
C ALA A 116 -15.01 -6.13 -6.84
N VAL A 117 -15.17 -7.37 -6.39
CA VAL A 117 -16.28 -7.77 -5.52
C VAL A 117 -16.25 -7.00 -4.20
N TRP A 118 -15.07 -6.87 -3.57
CA TRP A 118 -14.90 -6.08 -2.34
C TRP A 118 -15.35 -4.63 -2.50
N ARG A 119 -14.97 -4.01 -3.62
CA ARG A 119 -15.37 -2.63 -3.95
C ARG A 119 -16.86 -2.52 -4.25
N ILE A 120 -17.45 -3.45 -5.01
CA ILE A 120 -18.90 -3.46 -5.32
C ILE A 120 -19.72 -3.58 -4.04
N LEU A 121 -19.30 -4.44 -3.12
CA LEU A 121 -19.95 -4.64 -1.83
C LEU A 121 -19.60 -3.56 -0.79
N SER A 122 -18.76 -2.58 -1.14
CA SER A 122 -18.29 -1.51 -0.24
C SER A 122 -17.64 -2.02 1.04
N PHE A 123 -16.94 -3.17 0.97
CA PHE A 123 -16.16 -3.67 2.08
C PHE A 123 -14.84 -2.90 2.25
N GLU A 124 -14.37 -2.80 3.49
CA GLU A 124 -13.06 -2.21 3.77
C GLU A 124 -11.95 -3.09 3.15
N VAL A 125 -11.17 -2.49 2.25
CA VAL A 125 -10.10 -3.18 1.52
C VAL A 125 -8.80 -3.23 2.33
N HIS A 126 -8.57 -2.23 3.17
CA HIS A 126 -7.42 -2.18 4.06
C HIS A 126 -7.76 -1.30 5.25
N ASP A 127 -7.20 -1.66 6.40
CA ASP A 127 -7.16 -0.82 7.59
C ASP A 127 -5.70 -0.61 8.03
N ARG A 128 -5.41 0.52 8.66
CA ARG A 128 -4.09 0.85 9.19
C ARG A 128 -4.25 1.40 10.60
N ALA A 129 -3.61 0.75 11.56
CA ALA A 129 -3.48 1.23 12.93
C ALA A 129 -1.99 1.52 13.22
N PRO A 130 -1.59 2.78 13.46
CA PRO A 130 -2.42 3.99 13.47
C PRO A 130 -2.83 4.43 12.05
N THR A 131 -3.93 5.18 11.95
CA THR A 131 -4.41 5.73 10.69
C THR A 131 -3.35 6.65 10.07
N ILE A 132 -2.98 6.36 8.83
CA ILE A 132 -2.01 7.18 8.08
C ILE A 132 -2.79 8.18 7.21
N VAL A 133 -2.58 9.47 7.44
CA VAL A 133 -3.18 10.55 6.65
C VAL A 133 -2.15 11.06 5.64
N HIS A 134 -2.52 11.08 4.36
CA HIS A 134 -1.69 11.67 3.32
C HIS A 134 -1.94 13.18 3.26
N LEU A 135 -0.96 13.97 3.67
CA LEU A 135 -1.01 15.43 3.56
C LEU A 135 -0.91 15.85 2.09
N ALA A 136 -1.87 16.65 1.63
CA ALA A 136 -1.85 17.18 0.27
C ALA A 136 -0.66 18.13 0.10
N VAL A 137 0.13 17.98 -0.96
CA VAL A 137 1.20 18.90 -1.35
C VAL A 137 1.05 19.21 -2.84
N HIS A 138 1.02 20.49 -3.19
CA HIS A 138 0.89 20.96 -4.56
C HIS A 138 1.45 22.39 -4.66
N LEU A 139 1.69 22.84 -5.89
CA LEU A 139 2.05 24.23 -6.17
C LEU A 139 0.82 25.14 -6.00
N GLU A 140 1.05 26.45 -5.99
CA GLU A 140 -0.03 27.45 -6.02
C GLU A 140 -0.94 27.20 -7.24
N ASN A 141 -2.25 27.14 -7.01
CA ASN A 141 -3.27 26.79 -8.01
C ASN A 141 -3.12 25.39 -8.63
N GLY A 142 -2.21 24.55 -8.12
CA GLY A 142 -2.00 23.16 -8.53
C GLY A 142 -2.87 22.15 -7.78
N GLN A 143 -3.87 22.60 -7.00
CA GLN A 143 -4.76 21.71 -6.28
C GLN A 143 -5.61 20.87 -7.24
N ARG A 144 -5.81 19.60 -6.88
CA ARG A 144 -6.78 18.74 -7.56
C ARG A 144 -8.19 19.13 -7.15
N VAL A 145 -9.00 19.55 -8.10
CA VAL A 145 -10.43 19.82 -7.92
C VAL A 145 -11.28 18.80 -8.68
N TYR A 146 -12.49 18.56 -8.17
CA TYR A 146 -13.49 17.71 -8.80
C TYR A 146 -14.69 18.58 -9.13
N PHE A 147 -15.15 18.51 -10.38
CA PHE A 147 -16.24 19.32 -10.88
C PHE A 147 -17.16 18.47 -11.77
N THR A 148 -18.37 18.98 -11.97
CA THR A 148 -19.35 18.53 -12.97
C THR A 148 -19.57 19.68 -13.95
N GLU A 149 -20.21 19.39 -15.09
CA GLU A 149 -20.54 20.41 -16.10
C GLU A 149 -21.32 21.60 -15.50
N ASN A 150 -22.14 21.33 -14.49
CA ASN A 150 -23.00 22.32 -13.86
C ASN A 150 -22.29 23.20 -12.81
N ASN A 151 -21.14 22.79 -12.26
CA ASN A 151 -20.48 23.50 -11.15
C ASN A 151 -19.07 24.00 -11.46
N ILE A 152 -18.59 23.82 -12.69
CA ILE A 152 -17.21 24.18 -13.07
C ILE A 152 -16.87 25.65 -12.76
N GLN A 153 -17.76 26.58 -13.09
CA GLN A 153 -17.55 28.01 -12.84
C GLN A 153 -17.45 28.30 -11.34
N GLU A 154 -18.31 27.67 -10.53
CA GLU A 154 -18.28 27.83 -9.08
C GLU A 154 -17.00 27.27 -8.47
N VAL A 155 -16.56 26.07 -8.89
CA VAL A 155 -15.36 25.40 -8.38
C VAL A 155 -14.09 26.15 -8.76
N VAL A 156 -14.03 26.73 -9.97
CA VAL A 156 -12.88 27.54 -10.41
C VAL A 156 -12.80 28.85 -9.63
N ASN A 157 -13.93 29.51 -9.40
CA ASN A 157 -13.96 30.78 -8.69
C ASN A 157 -13.76 30.60 -7.18
N ASN A 158 -14.24 29.49 -6.61
CA ASN A 158 -14.19 29.19 -5.19
C ASN A 158 -13.67 27.76 -4.95
N PRO A 159 -12.37 27.51 -5.17
CA PRO A 159 -11.80 26.19 -4.92
C PRO A 159 -11.88 25.87 -3.43
N ARG A 160 -12.30 24.64 -3.12
CA ARG A 160 -12.32 24.16 -1.74
C ARG A 160 -10.92 24.07 -1.17
N ASP A 161 -10.79 24.36 0.12
CA ASP A 161 -9.51 24.24 0.80
C ASP A 161 -9.01 22.79 0.81
N THR A 162 -7.73 22.65 0.46
CA THR A 162 -6.97 21.43 0.70
C THR A 162 -6.41 21.47 2.12
N MET A 163 -5.86 20.36 2.60
CA MET A 163 -5.11 20.38 3.87
C MET A 163 -3.95 21.40 3.83
N LEU A 164 -3.33 21.63 2.67
CA LEU A 164 -2.23 22.56 2.55
C LEU A 164 -2.70 24.02 2.67
N THR A 165 -3.75 24.40 1.94
CA THR A 165 -4.27 25.78 2.01
C THR A 165 -4.88 26.06 3.38
N ALA A 166 -5.54 25.07 3.98
CA ALA A 166 -6.04 25.18 5.34
C ALA A 166 -4.91 25.30 6.38
N PHE A 167 -3.76 24.67 6.16
CA PHE A 167 -2.57 24.87 7.00
C PHE A 167 -2.06 26.31 6.92
N PHE A 168 -1.99 26.90 5.72
CA PHE A 168 -1.60 28.30 5.58
C PHE A 168 -2.58 29.26 6.28
N LYS A 169 -3.88 29.00 6.18
CA LYS A 169 -4.91 29.75 6.92
C LYS A 169 -4.77 29.58 8.43
N LEU A 170 -4.48 28.36 8.90
CA LEU A 170 -4.21 28.09 10.30
C LEU A 170 -3.01 28.88 10.80
N CYS A 171 -1.89 28.85 10.06
CA CYS A 171 -0.71 29.65 10.37
C CYS A 171 -0.98 31.15 10.36
N ALA A 172 -1.95 31.64 9.60
CA ALA A 172 -2.31 33.06 9.65
C ALA A 172 -3.04 33.45 10.95
N GLN A 173 -3.75 32.51 11.57
CA GLN A 173 -4.65 32.75 12.70
C GLN A 173 -4.08 32.30 14.06
N ASP A 174 -3.20 31.31 14.07
CA ASP A 174 -2.68 30.66 15.26
C ASP A 174 -1.14 30.77 15.29
N ASP A 175 -0.62 31.51 16.28
CA ASP A 175 0.82 31.72 16.43
C ASP A 175 1.58 30.43 16.74
N PHE A 176 0.96 29.46 17.39
CA PHE A 176 1.58 28.17 17.63
C PHE A 176 1.70 27.38 16.32
N ALA A 177 0.67 27.39 15.48
CA ALA A 177 0.72 26.70 14.19
C ALA A 177 1.86 27.22 13.29
N LYS A 178 2.21 28.52 13.37
CA LYS A 178 3.36 29.11 12.66
C LYS A 178 4.69 28.47 13.05
N THR A 179 4.81 27.93 14.26
CA THR A 179 6.03 27.27 14.74
C THR A 179 6.19 25.85 14.19
N LEU A 180 5.15 25.28 13.59
CA LEU A 180 5.13 23.92 13.10
C LEU A 180 5.43 23.85 11.61
N THR A 181 6.19 22.82 11.23
CA THR A 181 6.24 22.37 9.84
C THR A 181 4.98 21.58 9.51
N TYR A 182 4.58 21.57 8.24
CA TYR A 182 3.31 20.98 7.79
C TYR A 182 3.15 19.49 8.17
N ASP A 183 4.25 18.72 8.13
CA ASP A 183 4.31 17.32 8.55
C ASP A 183 4.07 17.12 10.07
N ARG A 184 4.33 18.14 10.89
CA ARG A 184 4.13 18.09 12.35
C ARG A 184 2.73 18.49 12.77
N VAL A 185 1.99 19.22 11.93
CA VAL A 185 0.63 19.70 12.20
C VAL A 185 -0.31 18.57 12.69
N PRO A 186 -0.35 17.38 12.07
CA PRO A 186 -1.23 16.30 12.51
C PRO A 186 -0.98 15.82 13.95
N SER A 187 0.20 16.09 14.52
CA SER A 187 0.50 15.76 15.91
C SER A 187 -0.30 16.61 16.90
N TYR A 188 -0.64 17.85 16.51
CA TYR A 188 -1.30 18.84 17.40
C TYR A 188 -2.69 19.25 16.92
N TYR A 189 -2.98 19.04 15.64
CA TYR A 189 -4.25 19.40 15.03
C TYR A 189 -4.86 18.19 14.33
N THR A 190 -6.18 18.11 14.36
CA THR A 190 -6.96 17.12 13.62
C THR A 190 -7.67 17.79 12.46
N TRP A 191 -7.67 17.12 11.31
CA TRP A 191 -8.39 17.59 10.14
C TRP A 191 -9.89 17.36 10.28
N ASN A 192 -10.69 18.43 10.20
CA ASN A 192 -12.13 18.33 10.13
C ASN A 192 -12.58 18.30 8.66
N GLN A 193 -13.04 17.14 8.20
CA GLN A 193 -13.43 16.93 6.81
C GLN A 193 -14.65 17.76 6.38
N SER A 194 -15.56 18.06 7.31
CA SER A 194 -16.80 18.80 7.04
C SER A 194 -16.54 20.30 6.91
N SER A 195 -15.77 20.88 7.85
CA SER A 195 -15.43 22.31 7.81
C SER A 195 -14.22 22.63 6.95
N LYS A 196 -13.45 21.62 6.52
CA LYS A 196 -12.18 21.78 5.78
C LYS A 196 -11.16 22.64 6.52
N THR A 197 -11.10 22.46 7.83
CA THR A 197 -10.18 23.21 8.71
C THR A 197 -9.44 22.27 9.65
N PHE A 198 -8.26 22.73 10.09
CA PHE A 198 -7.58 22.12 11.22
C PHE A 198 -8.18 22.61 12.53
N GLN A 199 -8.36 21.70 13.47
CA GLN A 199 -8.82 21.99 14.82
C GLN A 199 -7.80 21.44 15.81
N ARG A 200 -7.61 22.13 16.94
CA ARG A 200 -6.73 21.64 18.00
C ARG A 200 -7.15 20.23 18.41
N ARG A 201 -6.18 19.32 18.47
CA ARG A 201 -6.40 17.92 18.81
C ARG A 201 -6.86 17.85 20.28
N LYS A 202 -8.04 17.27 20.51
CA LYS A 202 -8.63 17.11 21.85
C LYS A 202 -8.34 15.75 22.50
N GLN A 203 -7.85 14.78 21.73
CA GLN A 203 -7.63 13.40 22.17
C GLN A 203 -6.28 12.89 21.64
N GLY A 204 -5.56 12.15 22.48
CA GLY A 204 -4.25 11.57 22.16
C GLY A 204 -3.27 11.69 23.32
N THR A 205 -2.02 11.30 23.08
CA THR A 205 -0.91 11.51 24.02
C THR A 205 -0.58 12.99 24.11
N ALA A 206 -0.52 13.53 25.33
CA ALA A 206 -0.05 14.90 25.55
C ALA A 206 1.39 15.03 25.04
N VAL A 207 1.70 16.15 24.40
CA VAL A 207 3.06 16.46 23.99
C VAL A 207 3.67 17.32 25.10
N ASP A 208 4.81 16.89 25.66
CA ASP A 208 5.47 17.60 26.77
C ASP A 208 5.84 19.03 26.39
N GLY A 209 5.46 20.00 27.25
CA GLY A 209 5.83 21.41 27.12
C GLY A 209 4.86 22.29 26.31
N PHE A 210 3.65 21.82 26.01
CA PHE A 210 2.72 22.54 25.14
C PHE A 210 1.39 22.91 25.82
N PRO A 211 0.87 24.13 25.60
CA PRO A 211 -0.39 24.57 26.21
C PRO A 211 -1.60 23.81 25.63
N GLU A 212 -2.57 23.53 26.51
CA GLU A 212 -3.89 22.96 26.21
C GLU A 212 -4.69 23.81 25.22
#